data_AF-A0A7U9BY86-F1
#
_entry.id   AF-A0A7U9BY86-F1
#
_cell.length_a   1.000
_cell.length_b   1.000
_cell.length_c   1.000
_cell.angle_alpha   90.00
_cell.angle_beta   90.00
_cell.angle_gamma   90.00
#
_symmetry.space_group_name_H-M   'P 1'
#
loop_
_entity.id
_entity.type
_entity.pdbx_description
1 polymer ?
#
loop_
_entity_poly.entity_id
_entity_poly.type
_entity_poly.pdbx_seq_one_letter_code
_entity_poly.pdbx_strand_id
1 'polypeptide(L)'
;MPANEREGTLKSLAGEAEQLAEQHSDEADVLVWQGIILASYARERGGLGALGTAGDARDALEKAIEIDPQGLNGSAYVTLGALYDRAPGRPLGFGNSDTAERMFQRALEIRPDGIDVNYYYAAFLKEEGNKQAAREHALRAVNGTARDNRQASDEALRRDAEALHNQL
;
A
#
# COMPACT_ATOMS: atom_id res chain seq x y z
N MET A 1 6.34 19.38 -2.39
CA MET A 1 7.36 19.27 -3.47
C MET A 1 6.63 19.24 -4.80
N PRO A 2 7.18 19.83 -5.87
CA PRO A 2 6.71 19.64 -7.23
C PRO A 2 6.75 18.15 -7.63
N ALA A 3 5.81 17.69 -8.46
CA ALA A 3 5.69 16.27 -8.86
C ALA A 3 6.98 15.71 -9.48
N ASN A 4 7.63 16.47 -10.36
CA ASN A 4 8.87 16.03 -11.03
C ASN A 4 10.05 15.83 -10.06
N GLU A 5 10.13 16.63 -8.99
CA GLU A 5 11.17 16.45 -7.96
C GLU A 5 10.89 15.20 -7.12
N ARG A 6 9.61 14.93 -6.82
CA ARG A 6 9.20 13.76 -6.06
C ARG A 6 9.45 12.46 -6.81
N GLU A 7 9.14 12.41 -8.10
CA GLU A 7 9.45 11.26 -8.95
C GLU A 7 10.96 10.97 -8.94
N GLY A 8 11.80 12.00 -9.14
CA GLY A 8 13.26 11.88 -9.14
C GLY A 8 13.80 11.33 -7.82
N THR A 9 13.34 11.85 -6.68
CA THR A 9 13.74 11.35 -5.36
C THR A 9 13.32 9.89 -5.15
N LEU A 10 12.08 9.54 -5.52
CA LEU A 10 11.58 8.17 -5.39
C LEU A 10 12.34 7.20 -6.29
N LYS A 11 12.74 7.63 -7.49
CA LYS A 11 13.57 6.82 -8.39
C LYS A 11 14.94 6.50 -7.77
N SER A 12 15.61 7.49 -7.19
CA SER A 12 16.90 7.26 -6.51
C SER A 12 16.72 6.32 -5.33
N LEU A 13 15.72 6.56 -4.48
CA LEU A 13 15.43 5.72 -3.32
C LEU A 13 15.06 4.29 -3.70
N ALA A 14 14.33 4.09 -4.81
CA ALA A 14 14.02 2.76 -5.35
C ALA A 14 15.29 1.98 -5.73
N GLY A 15 16.26 2.64 -6.36
CA GLY A 15 17.55 2.02 -6.69
C GLY A 15 18.37 1.66 -5.45
N GLU A 16 18.36 2.50 -4.41
CA GLU A 16 19.03 2.20 -3.13
C GLU A 16 18.37 1.01 -2.41
N ALA A 17 17.03 0.97 -2.39
CA ALA A 17 16.28 -0.12 -1.77
C ALA A 17 16.47 -1.45 -2.49
N GLU A 18 16.58 -1.44 -3.82
CA GLU A 18 16.89 -2.62 -4.63
C GLU A 18 18.29 -3.18 -4.30
N GLN A 19 19.32 -2.32 -4.26
CA GLN A 19 20.67 -2.74 -3.88
C GLN A 19 20.75 -3.30 -2.45
N LEU A 20 19.97 -2.75 -1.53
CA LEU A 20 19.89 -3.27 -0.17
C LEU A 20 19.20 -4.64 -0.14
N ALA A 21 18.10 -4.81 -0.87
CA ALA A 21 17.38 -6.07 -0.96
C ALA A 21 18.20 -7.18 -1.65
N GLU A 22 19.07 -6.85 -2.60
CA GLU A 22 20.01 -7.81 -3.19
C GLU A 22 20.99 -8.38 -2.15
N GLN A 23 21.41 -7.56 -1.18
CA GLN A 23 22.34 -7.96 -0.11
C GLN A 23 21.63 -8.67 1.05
N HIS A 24 20.34 -8.40 1.25
CA HIS A 24 19.53 -8.85 2.38
C HIS A 24 18.23 -9.52 1.91
N SER A 25 18.36 -10.44 0.95
CA SER A 25 17.21 -10.97 0.22
C SER A 25 16.29 -11.90 1.04
N ASP A 26 16.73 -12.31 2.23
CA ASP A 26 16.03 -13.13 3.21
C ASP A 26 15.52 -12.32 4.43
N GLU A 27 15.72 -11.00 4.44
CA GLU A 27 15.19 -10.12 5.48
C GLU A 27 13.82 -9.54 5.07
N ALA A 28 12.75 -10.03 5.71
CA ALA A 28 11.38 -9.61 5.41
C ALA A 28 11.20 -8.09 5.47
N ASP A 29 11.71 -7.43 6.51
CA ASP A 29 11.55 -5.99 6.71
C ASP A 29 12.18 -5.18 5.56
N VAL A 30 13.35 -5.58 5.06
CA VAL A 30 14.02 -4.94 3.91
C VAL A 30 13.14 -5.05 2.67
N LEU A 31 12.61 -6.24 2.39
CA LEU A 31 11.72 -6.49 1.26
C LEU A 31 10.40 -5.71 1.37
N VAL A 32 9.84 -5.57 2.58
CA VAL A 32 8.63 -4.73 2.77
C VAL A 32 8.92 -3.28 2.42
N TRP A 33 10.04 -2.72 2.89
CA TRP A 33 10.42 -1.35 2.57
C TRP A 33 10.71 -1.15 1.09
N GLN A 34 11.41 -2.10 0.45
CA GLN A 34 11.62 -2.10 -1.00
C GLN A 34 10.28 -2.03 -1.74
N GLY A 35 9.33 -2.91 -1.40
CA GLY A 35 8.01 -2.93 -2.01
C GLY A 35 7.22 -1.63 -1.82
N ILE A 36 7.25 -1.03 -0.63
CA ILE A 36 6.58 0.25 -0.35
C ILE A 36 7.19 1.39 -1.19
N ILE A 37 8.51 1.42 -1.32
CA ILE A 37 9.24 2.43 -2.09
C ILE A 37 8.93 2.27 -3.59
N LEU A 38 8.99 1.05 -4.11
CA LEU A 38 8.66 0.75 -5.51
C LEU A 38 7.20 1.08 -5.83
N ALA A 39 6.26 0.70 -4.96
CA ALA A 39 4.84 1.06 -5.13
C ALA A 39 4.62 2.58 -5.13
N SER A 40 5.34 3.30 -4.26
CA SER A 40 5.29 4.76 -4.20
C SER A 40 5.84 5.41 -5.47
N TYR A 41 6.97 4.90 -5.97
CA TYR A 41 7.58 5.36 -7.21
C TYR A 41 6.70 5.08 -8.42
N ALA A 42 6.14 3.87 -8.54
CA ALA A 42 5.21 3.50 -9.61
C ALA A 42 4.00 4.44 -9.65
N ARG A 43 3.42 4.77 -8.50
CA ARG A 43 2.29 5.71 -8.39
C ARG A 43 2.65 7.11 -8.88
N GLU A 44 3.83 7.62 -8.53
CA GLU A 44 4.25 8.97 -8.92
C GLU A 44 4.61 9.03 -10.41
N ARG A 45 5.27 8.00 -10.95
CA ARG A 45 5.68 7.92 -12.35
C ARG A 45 4.51 7.75 -13.32
N GLY A 46 3.56 6.89 -12.97
CA GLY A 46 2.42 6.54 -13.83
C GLY A 46 2.79 5.91 -15.19
N GLY A 47 1.79 5.72 -16.05
CA GLY A 47 1.96 5.19 -17.40
C GLY A 47 2.47 3.74 -17.48
N LEU A 48 2.86 3.30 -18.68
CA LEU A 48 3.29 1.93 -18.93
C LEU A 48 4.56 1.54 -18.14
N GLY A 49 5.45 2.50 -17.90
CA GLY A 49 6.67 2.28 -17.11
C GLY A 49 6.40 2.02 -15.62
N ALA A 50 5.24 2.41 -15.09
CA ALA A 50 4.86 2.13 -13.71
C ALA A 50 4.39 0.68 -13.50
N LEU A 51 3.92 0.00 -14.55
CA LEU A 51 3.38 -1.35 -14.39
C LEU A 51 4.47 -2.38 -14.06
N GLY A 52 5.65 -2.25 -14.67
CA GLY A 52 6.81 -3.08 -14.31
C GLY A 52 7.21 -2.88 -12.86
N THR A 53 7.42 -1.61 -12.46
CA THR A 53 7.79 -1.24 -11.08
C THR A 53 6.73 -1.67 -10.05
N ALA A 54 5.44 -1.61 -10.40
CA ALA A 54 4.36 -2.12 -9.54
C ALA A 54 4.40 -3.65 -9.41
N GLY A 55 4.84 -4.36 -10.46
CA GLY A 55 5.09 -5.80 -10.42
C GLY A 55 6.27 -6.14 -9.50
N ASP A 56 7.39 -5.43 -9.63
CA ASP A 56 8.56 -5.61 -8.76
C ASP A 56 8.19 -5.34 -7.29
N ALA A 57 7.36 -4.32 -7.04
CA ALA A 57 6.82 -4.03 -5.72
C ALA A 57 5.99 -5.19 -5.16
N ARG A 58 5.10 -5.77 -5.98
CA ARG A 58 4.29 -6.94 -5.60
C ARG A 58 5.20 -8.10 -5.22
N ASP A 59 6.16 -8.44 -6.06
CA ASP A 59 7.01 -9.62 -5.88
C ASP A 59 7.86 -9.51 -4.60
N ALA A 60 8.41 -8.33 -4.32
CA ALA A 60 9.14 -8.07 -3.08
C ALA A 60 8.23 -8.27 -1.85
N LEU A 61 6.99 -7.77 -1.90
CA LEU A 61 6.05 -7.87 -0.78
C LEU A 61 5.50 -9.28 -0.59
N GLU A 62 5.22 -10.01 -1.67
CA GLU A 62 4.82 -11.42 -1.63
C GLU A 62 5.93 -12.26 -0.98
N LYS A 63 7.18 -12.07 -1.41
CA LYS A 63 8.34 -12.73 -0.78
C LYS A 63 8.48 -12.35 0.69
N ALA A 64 8.26 -11.09 1.05
CA ALA A 64 8.35 -10.64 2.43
C ALA A 64 7.33 -11.35 3.35
N ILE A 65 6.08 -11.52 2.90
CA ILE A 65 5.05 -12.19 3.69
C ILE A 65 5.20 -13.72 3.75
N GLU A 66 5.94 -14.31 2.81
CA GLU A 66 6.38 -15.71 2.91
C GLU A 66 7.43 -15.90 4.01
N ILE A 67 8.32 -14.93 4.20
CA ILE A 67 9.36 -14.96 5.25
C ILE A 67 8.77 -14.59 6.62
N ASP A 68 8.01 -13.50 6.69
CA ASP A 68 7.30 -13.07 7.90
C ASP A 68 5.79 -12.85 7.60
N PRO A 69 4.92 -13.78 8.03
CA PRO A 69 3.47 -13.66 7.86
C PRO A 69 2.81 -12.49 8.62
N GLN A 70 3.57 -11.73 9.42
CA GLN A 70 3.10 -10.46 9.98
C GLN A 70 3.30 -9.30 8.99
N GLY A 71 4.16 -9.43 7.98
CA GLY A 71 4.33 -8.46 6.89
C GLY A 71 4.65 -7.05 7.37
N LEU A 72 5.61 -6.91 8.30
CA LEU A 72 5.95 -5.67 9.00
C LEU A 72 4.70 -5.01 9.61
N ASN A 73 4.08 -5.74 10.53
CA ASN A 73 2.86 -5.35 11.25
C ASN A 73 1.74 -4.93 10.28
N GLY A 74 1.44 -5.76 9.28
CA GLY A 74 0.37 -5.57 8.30
C GLY A 74 0.68 -4.60 7.16
N SER A 75 1.83 -3.91 7.17
CA SER A 75 2.17 -2.89 6.17
C SER A 75 2.32 -3.47 4.76
N ALA A 76 2.86 -4.69 4.65
CA ALA A 76 3.00 -5.37 3.38
C ALA A 76 1.64 -5.67 2.75
N TYR A 77 0.72 -6.19 3.54
CA TYR A 77 -0.65 -6.52 3.12
C TYR A 77 -1.44 -5.28 2.66
N VAL A 78 -1.36 -4.15 3.37
CA VAL A 78 -2.00 -2.90 2.91
C VAL A 78 -1.50 -2.48 1.53
N THR A 79 -0.18 -2.61 1.31
CA THR A 79 0.45 -2.18 0.06
C THR A 79 0.13 -3.16 -1.08
N LEU A 80 0.16 -4.47 -0.82
CA LEU A 80 -0.29 -5.50 -1.76
C LEU A 80 -1.75 -5.29 -2.16
N GLY A 81 -2.65 -5.06 -1.19
CA GLY A 81 -4.05 -4.78 -1.46
C GLY A 81 -4.22 -3.62 -2.45
N ALA A 82 -3.51 -2.53 -2.19
CA ALA A 82 -3.54 -1.35 -3.05
C ALA A 82 -2.90 -1.55 -4.44
N LEU A 83 -1.93 -2.47 -4.57
CA LEU A 83 -1.32 -2.83 -5.86
C LEU A 83 -2.28 -3.70 -6.70
N TYR A 84 -2.90 -4.71 -6.10
CA TYR A 84 -3.88 -5.56 -6.78
C TYR A 84 -5.15 -4.83 -7.18
N ASP A 85 -5.58 -3.84 -6.39
CA ASP A 85 -6.72 -2.96 -6.70
C ASP A 85 -6.45 -2.10 -7.95
N ARG A 86 -5.26 -1.48 -8.02
CA ARG A 86 -4.98 -0.44 -9.03
C ARG A 86 -4.35 -0.94 -10.33
N ALA A 87 -3.71 -2.10 -10.31
CA ALA A 87 -3.08 -2.64 -11.50
C ALA A 87 -4.14 -3.09 -12.52
N PRO A 88 -3.86 -3.02 -13.84
CA PRO A 88 -4.71 -3.67 -14.84
C PRO A 88 -4.79 -5.18 -14.59
N GLY A 89 -5.95 -5.77 -14.87
CA GLY A 89 -6.11 -7.24 -14.84
C GLY A 89 -5.36 -7.96 -15.96
N ARG A 90 -5.43 -9.29 -15.94
CA ARG A 90 -4.84 -10.14 -17.00
C ARG A 90 -5.52 -9.89 -18.36
N PRO A 91 -4.78 -9.98 -19.49
CA PRO A 91 -3.37 -10.38 -19.61
C PRO A 91 -2.38 -9.21 -19.46
N LEU A 92 -2.85 -7.97 -19.26
CA LEU A 92 -1.99 -6.79 -19.29
C LEU A 92 -1.23 -6.58 -17.98
N GLY A 93 -1.81 -6.95 -16.84
CA GLY A 93 -1.18 -6.84 -15.53
C GLY A 93 -1.65 -7.93 -14.58
N PHE A 94 -1.55 -7.62 -13.29
CA PHE A 94 -1.82 -8.56 -12.20
C PHE A 94 -2.99 -8.14 -11.30
N GLY A 95 -3.69 -7.06 -11.64
CA GLY A 95 -4.82 -6.56 -10.87
C GLY A 95 -5.88 -7.64 -10.65
N ASN A 96 -6.41 -7.68 -9.43
CA ASN A 96 -7.40 -8.66 -9.00
C ASN A 96 -8.10 -8.18 -7.72
N SER A 97 -9.35 -7.73 -7.83
CA SER A 97 -10.13 -7.22 -6.68
C SER A 97 -10.28 -8.25 -5.56
N ASP A 98 -10.49 -9.53 -5.88
CA ASP A 98 -10.61 -10.58 -4.85
C ASP A 98 -9.31 -10.73 -4.05
N THR A 99 -8.16 -10.65 -4.71
CA THR A 99 -6.86 -10.68 -4.04
C THR A 99 -6.65 -9.39 -3.24
N ALA A 100 -7.00 -8.24 -3.79
CA ALA A 100 -6.91 -6.96 -3.09
C ALA A 100 -7.70 -7.01 -1.76
N GLU A 101 -8.94 -7.49 -1.80
CA GLU A 101 -9.79 -7.64 -0.63
C GLU A 101 -9.16 -8.57 0.42
N ARG A 102 -8.66 -9.75 0.00
CA ARG A 102 -7.99 -10.68 0.93
C ARG A 102 -6.79 -10.04 1.62
N MET A 103 -6.01 -9.23 0.90
CA MET A 103 -4.87 -8.53 1.49
C MET A 103 -5.32 -7.46 2.50
N PHE A 104 -6.36 -6.69 2.18
CA PHE A 104 -6.89 -5.71 3.14
C PHE A 104 -7.50 -6.36 4.38
N GLN A 105 -8.26 -7.45 4.22
CA GLN A 105 -8.81 -8.22 5.33
C GLN A 105 -7.68 -8.74 6.23
N ARG A 106 -6.60 -9.28 5.64
CA ARG A 106 -5.45 -9.74 6.41
C ARG A 106 -4.74 -8.59 7.15
N ALA A 107 -4.59 -7.43 6.52
CA ALA A 107 -4.05 -6.25 7.19
C ALA A 107 -4.93 -5.80 8.38
N LEU A 108 -6.26 -5.89 8.24
CA LEU A 108 -7.23 -5.55 9.27
C LEU A 108 -7.19 -6.51 10.47
N GLU A 109 -6.96 -7.80 10.23
CA GLU A 109 -6.74 -8.78 11.31
C GLU A 109 -5.51 -8.42 12.17
N ILE A 110 -4.44 -7.94 11.54
CA ILE A 110 -3.18 -7.60 12.23
C ILE A 110 -3.28 -6.24 12.93
N ARG A 111 -3.85 -5.23 12.26
CA ARG A 111 -4.01 -3.87 12.79
C ARG A 111 -5.44 -3.35 12.59
N PRO A 112 -6.39 -3.78 13.44
CA PRO A 112 -7.80 -3.39 13.31
C PRO A 112 -8.04 -1.88 13.43
N ASP A 113 -7.20 -1.20 14.22
CA ASP A 113 -7.27 0.25 14.45
C ASP A 113 -6.24 1.04 13.62
N GLY A 114 -5.58 0.40 12.64
CA GLY A 114 -4.59 1.04 11.79
C GLY A 114 -5.22 2.06 10.86
N ILE A 115 -4.72 3.30 10.86
CA ILE A 115 -5.26 4.39 10.03
C ILE A 115 -5.11 4.07 8.54
N ASP A 116 -3.92 3.68 8.11
CA ASP A 116 -3.66 3.29 6.72
C ASP A 116 -4.47 2.07 6.30
N VAL A 117 -4.56 1.05 7.15
CA VAL A 117 -5.34 -0.17 6.90
C VAL A 117 -6.78 0.18 6.57
N ASN A 118 -7.43 0.92 7.47
CA ASN A 118 -8.83 1.27 7.34
C ASN A 118 -9.06 2.28 6.22
N TYR A 119 -8.15 3.22 5.99
CA TYR A 119 -8.27 4.19 4.90
C TYR A 119 -8.20 3.51 3.52
N TYR A 120 -7.16 2.69 3.28
CA TYR A 120 -7.01 2.05 1.98
C TYR A 120 -8.12 1.02 1.72
N TYR A 121 -8.57 0.31 2.76
CA TYR A 121 -9.71 -0.60 2.60
C TYR A 121 -11.02 0.16 2.34
N ALA A 122 -11.26 1.30 3.01
CA ALA A 122 -12.40 2.16 2.72
C ALA A 122 -12.39 2.67 1.28
N ALA A 123 -11.22 3.08 0.77
CA ALA A 123 -11.06 3.51 -0.60
C ALA A 123 -11.39 2.38 -1.59
N PHE A 124 -10.85 1.18 -1.37
CA PHE A 124 -11.17 -0.02 -2.16
C PHE A 124 -12.67 -0.33 -2.15
N LEU A 125 -13.30 -0.37 -0.97
CA LEU A 125 -14.73 -0.65 -0.82
C LEU A 125 -15.62 0.38 -1.54
N LYS A 126 -15.19 1.65 -1.57
CA LYS A 126 -15.90 2.70 -2.31
C LYS A 126 -15.86 2.42 -3.82
N GLU A 127 -14.70 2.05 -4.37
CA GLU A 127 -14.54 1.75 -5.80
C GLU A 127 -15.32 0.49 -6.19
N GLU A 128 -15.38 -0.52 -5.32
CA GLU A 128 -16.24 -1.71 -5.47
C GLU A 128 -17.75 -1.41 -5.26
N GLY A 129 -18.11 -0.15 -4.94
CA GLY A 129 -19.50 0.30 -4.80
C GLY A 129 -20.13 0.04 -3.44
N ASN A 130 -19.41 -0.57 -2.49
CA ASN A 130 -19.86 -0.80 -1.12
C ASN A 130 -19.68 0.44 -0.24
N LYS A 131 -20.46 1.49 -0.53
CA LYS A 131 -20.36 2.79 0.15
C LYS A 131 -20.61 2.74 1.66
N GLN A 132 -21.49 1.85 2.12
CA GLN A 132 -21.79 1.72 3.54
C GLN A 132 -20.57 1.19 4.31
N ALA A 133 -19.97 0.09 3.85
CA ALA A 133 -18.75 -0.43 4.47
C ALA A 133 -17.58 0.54 4.34
N ALA A 134 -17.45 1.21 3.18
CA ALA A 134 -16.44 2.25 3.00
C ALA A 134 -16.57 3.38 4.03
N ARG A 135 -17.79 3.82 4.34
CA ARG A 135 -18.04 4.89 5.32
C ARG A 135 -17.65 4.46 6.73
N GLU A 136 -17.95 3.20 7.09
CA GLU A 136 -17.58 2.60 8.37
C GLU A 136 -16.06 2.51 8.54
N HIS A 137 -15.34 2.01 7.54
CA HIS A 137 -13.89 1.93 7.58
C HIS A 137 -13.23 3.31 7.54
N ALA A 138 -13.76 4.27 6.77
CA ALA A 138 -13.25 5.64 6.79
C ALA A 138 -13.36 6.26 8.19
N LEU A 139 -14.48 6.03 8.89
CA LEU A 139 -14.63 6.49 10.29
C LEU A 139 -13.66 5.80 11.25
N ARG A 140 -13.38 4.51 11.05
CA ARG A 140 -12.35 3.79 11.84
C ARG A 140 -10.96 4.36 11.59
N ALA A 141 -10.63 4.73 10.35
CA ALA A 141 -9.36 5.39 10.05
C ALA A 141 -9.26 6.77 10.71
N VAL A 142 -10.34 7.56 10.74
CA VAL A 142 -10.38 8.85 11.46
C VAL A 142 -10.04 8.67 12.94
N ASN A 143 -10.61 7.66 13.57
CA ASN A 143 -10.41 7.36 15.00
C ASN A 143 -9.21 6.43 15.28
N GLY A 144 -8.45 6.07 14.25
CA GLY A 144 -7.41 5.04 14.33
C GLY A 144 -6.13 5.52 15.01
N THR A 145 -5.23 4.55 15.24
CA THR A 145 -3.92 4.77 15.88
C THR A 145 -2.83 4.96 14.83
N ALA A 146 -2.10 6.07 14.94
CA ALA A 146 -0.93 6.32 14.11
C ALA A 146 0.25 5.45 14.57
N ARG A 147 1.04 4.94 13.62
CA ARG A 147 2.27 4.21 13.95
C ARG A 147 3.35 5.18 14.40
N ASP A 148 4.05 4.84 15.47
CA ASP A 148 5.08 5.70 16.07
C ASP A 148 6.14 6.14 15.06
N ASN A 149 6.59 5.24 14.18
CA ASN A 149 7.58 5.55 13.14
C ASN A 149 7.00 6.14 11.85
N ARG A 150 5.67 6.28 11.72
CA ARG A 150 4.98 6.79 10.52
C ARG A 150 3.90 7.85 10.82
N GLN A 151 4.01 8.54 11.96
CA GLN A 151 3.01 9.52 12.41
C GLN A 151 2.62 10.53 11.32
N ALA A 152 3.59 11.17 10.66
CA ALA A 152 3.30 12.16 9.63
C ALA A 152 2.49 11.59 8.44
N SER A 153 2.80 10.37 8.01
CA SER A 153 2.07 9.68 6.95
C SER A 153 0.67 9.28 7.39
N ASP A 154 0.54 8.72 8.59
CA ASP A 154 -0.75 8.27 9.12
C ASP A 154 -1.68 9.45 9.42
N GLU A 155 -1.18 10.58 9.90
CA GLU A 155 -1.96 11.80 10.07
C GLU A 155 -2.43 12.42 8.74
N ALA A 156 -1.66 12.25 7.66
CA ALA A 156 -2.13 12.62 6.32
C ALA A 156 -3.28 11.72 5.87
N LEU A 157 -3.14 10.40 6.04
CA LEU A 157 -4.19 9.43 5.73
C LEU A 157 -5.44 9.63 6.60
N ARG A 158 -5.30 10.08 7.84
CA ARG A 158 -6.44 10.43 8.70
C ARG A 158 -7.27 11.56 8.10
N ARG A 159 -6.62 12.61 7.59
CA ARG A 159 -7.31 13.72 6.90
C ARG A 159 -7.98 13.25 5.61
N ASP A 160 -7.31 12.38 4.85
CA ASP A 160 -7.89 11.79 3.64
C ASP A 160 -9.10 10.91 3.98
N ALA A 161 -9.05 10.18 5.11
CA ALA A 161 -10.17 9.38 5.61
C ALA A 161 -11.36 10.25 6.05
N GLU A 162 -11.12 11.38 6.70
CA GLU A 162 -12.15 12.34 7.05
C GLU A 162 -12.83 12.91 5.80
N ALA A 163 -12.04 13.29 4.79
CA ALA A 163 -12.58 13.75 3.51
C ALA A 163 -13.39 12.66 2.81
N LEU A 164 -12.91 11.41 2.80
CA LEU A 164 -13.63 10.27 2.23
C LEU A 164 -14.95 10.00 2.97
N HIS A 165 -14.93 10.00 4.30
CA HIS A 165 -16.11 9.78 5.14
C HIS A 165 -17.21 10.83 4.87
N ASN A 166 -16.82 12.09 4.68
CA ASN A 166 -17.75 13.19 4.40
C ASN A 166 -18.33 13.16 2.97
N GLN A 167 -17.70 12.43 2.04
CA GLN A 167 -18.16 12.31 0.65
C GLN A 167 -19.10 11.12 0.41
N LEU A 168 -18.98 10.08 1.23
CA LEU A 168 -19.83 8.88 1.20
C LEU A 168 -21.16 9.16 1.86
#